data_AF-A0A7C9M8D1-F1
#
_entry.id   AF-A0A7C9M8D1-F1
#
_cell.length_a   1.000
_cell.length_b   1.000
_cell.length_c   1.000
_cell.angle_alpha   90.00
_cell.angle_beta   90.00
_cell.angle_gamma   90.00
#
_symmetry.space_group_name_H-M   'P 1'
#
loop_
_entity.id
_entity.type
_entity.pdbx_description
1 polymer ?
#
loop_
_entity_poly.entity_id
_entity_poly.type
_entity_poly.pdbx_seq_one_letter_code
_entity_poly.pdbx_strand_id
1 'polypeptide(L)'
;MKPSIGRIVHVVLASGAHRPATVVNAFDNDRPNVAVFLDVTNDLGHSVHTEEGADIFPESSAAFVRIGGVAQLDSVPHDEDTKAPGTWHWPERE
;
A
#
# COMPACT_ATOMS: atom_id res chain seq x y z
N MET A 1 3.20 1.10 19.59
CA MET A 1 4.55 0.54 19.28
C MET A 1 5.16 1.45 18.21
N LYS A 2 6.46 1.80 18.30
CA LYS A 2 7.09 2.67 17.28
C LYS A 2 7.27 1.92 15.95
N PRO A 3 7.04 2.56 14.79
CA PRO A 3 7.32 1.94 13.50
C PRO A 3 8.83 1.78 13.29
N SER A 4 9.23 0.75 12.56
CA SER A 4 10.64 0.52 12.18
C SER A 4 10.71 0.09 10.72
N ILE A 5 11.81 0.44 10.04
CA ILE A 5 12.03 0.10 8.62
C ILE A 5 11.81 -1.40 8.38
N GLY A 6 11.14 -1.73 7.28
CA GLY A 6 10.82 -3.11 6.88
C GLY A 6 9.59 -3.71 7.55
N ARG A 7 8.97 -3.04 8.53
CA ARG A 7 7.70 -3.50 9.11
C ARG A 7 6.53 -3.23 8.18
N ILE A 8 5.54 -4.12 8.24
CA ILE A 8 4.25 -3.96 7.57
C ILE A 8 3.29 -3.23 8.50
N VAL A 9 2.66 -2.19 7.95
CA VAL A 9 1.56 -1.42 8.55
C VAL A 9 0.39 -1.37 7.56
N HIS A 10 -0.78 -0.92 7.99
CA HIS A 10 -1.88 -0.58 7.09
C HIS A 10 -1.99 0.92 6.90
N VAL A 11 -2.35 1.36 5.70
CA VAL A 11 -2.73 2.73 5.39
C VAL A 11 -4.20 2.76 4.97
N VAL A 12 -4.96 3.71 5.51
CA VAL A 12 -6.37 3.92 5.14
C VAL A 12 -6.44 4.83 3.92
N LEU A 13 -7.00 4.34 2.82
CA LEU A 13 -7.22 5.12 1.60
C LEU A 13 -8.38 6.10 1.75
N ALA A 14 -8.53 7.04 0.81
CA ALA A 14 -9.67 7.97 0.76
C ALA A 14 -11.04 7.26 0.69
N SER A 15 -11.07 6.05 0.13
CA SER A 15 -12.27 5.19 0.09
C SER A 15 -12.60 4.53 1.43
N GLY A 16 -11.73 4.64 2.43
CA GLY A 16 -11.79 3.88 3.68
C GLY A 16 -11.21 2.47 3.56
N ALA A 17 -10.76 2.03 2.38
CA ALA A 17 -10.11 0.74 2.22
C ALA A 17 -8.73 0.74 2.87
N HIS A 18 -8.34 -0.40 3.44
CA HIS A 18 -7.02 -0.57 4.05
C HIS A 18 -6.07 -1.22 3.05
N ARG A 19 -4.83 -0.71 2.97
CA ARG A 19 -3.78 -1.30 2.13
C ARG A 19 -2.52 -1.59 2.94
N PRO A 20 -1.87 -2.74 2.70
CA PRO A 20 -0.60 -3.03 3.32
C PRO A 20 0.45 -2.03 2.81
N ALA A 21 1.31 -1.59 3.71
CA ALA A 21 2.41 -0.72 3.40
C ALA A 21 3.65 -1.13 4.18
N THR A 22 4.82 -1.01 3.55
CA THR A 22 6.10 -1.24 4.20
C THR A 22 6.68 0.09 4.67
N VAL A 23 7.11 0.16 5.92
CA VAL A 23 7.87 1.31 6.43
C VAL A 23 9.23 1.37 5.70
N VAL A 24 9.44 2.41 4.91
CA VAL A 24 10.70 2.63 4.16
C VAL A 24 11.61 3.64 4.86
N ASN A 25 11.06 4.47 5.74
CA ASN A 25 11.83 5.34 6.62
C ASN A 25 11.08 5.52 7.95
N ALA A 26 11.81 5.51 9.08
CA ALA A 26 11.24 5.67 10.40
C ALA A 26 11.97 6.79 11.14
N PHE A 27 11.22 7.81 11.56
CA PHE A 27 11.71 8.93 12.38
C PHE A 27 11.28 8.76 13.84
N ASP A 28 11.82 9.57 14.73
CA ASP A 28 11.52 9.51 16.17
C ASP A 28 10.10 9.96 16.56
N ASN A 29 9.29 10.44 15.61
CA ASN A 29 8.00 11.10 15.82
C ASN A 29 6.76 10.28 15.37
N ASP A 30 6.89 8.96 15.23
CA ASP A 30 5.82 8.03 14.81
C ASP A 30 5.13 8.40 13.47
N ARG A 31 5.83 9.16 12.61
CA ARG A 31 5.37 9.56 11.28
C ARG A 31 6.29 8.99 10.19
N PRO A 32 6.24 7.68 9.91
CA PRO A 32 7.13 7.05 8.95
C PRO A 32 6.83 7.51 7.52
N ASN A 33 7.79 7.27 6.62
CA ASN A 33 7.50 7.17 5.19
C ASN A 33 7.21 5.70 4.87
N VAL A 34 6.23 5.47 3.99
CA VAL A 34 5.76 4.12 3.66
C VAL A 34 5.60 3.93 2.16
N ALA A 35 5.85 2.71 1.70
CA ALA A 35 5.50 2.24 0.37
C ALA A 35 4.21 1.41 0.47
N VAL A 36 3.10 1.95 -0.03
CA VAL A 36 1.76 1.34 0.01
C VAL A 36 1.54 0.48 -1.21
N PHE A 37 1.14 -0.77 -1.00
CA PHE A 37 0.78 -1.70 -2.07
C PHE A 37 -0.72 -1.59 -2.33
N LEU A 38 -1.06 -1.02 -3.49
CA LEU A 38 -2.42 -0.83 -3.96
C LEU A 38 -2.97 -2.10 -4.59
N ASP A 39 -4.26 -2.31 -4.39
CA ASP A 39 -5.05 -3.20 -5.23
C ASP A 39 -5.35 -2.45 -6.52
N VAL A 40 -4.46 -2.58 -7.49
CA VAL A 40 -4.45 -1.74 -8.69
C VAL A 40 -5.79 -1.76 -9.44
N THR A 41 -6.49 -2.90 -9.43
CA THR A 41 -7.79 -3.02 -10.12
C THR A 41 -8.87 -2.21 -9.40
N ASN A 42 -8.93 -2.30 -8.07
CA ASN A 42 -9.97 -1.68 -7.26
C ASN A 42 -9.65 -0.22 -6.87
N ASP A 43 -8.37 0.16 -6.83
CA ASP A 43 -7.92 1.48 -6.36
C ASP A 43 -7.68 2.49 -7.49
N LEU A 44 -7.19 2.03 -8.66
CA LEU A 44 -6.83 2.92 -9.78
C LEU A 44 -7.79 2.84 -10.98
N GLY A 45 -8.67 1.82 -11.00
CA GLY A 45 -9.59 1.57 -12.10
C GLY A 45 -8.89 1.27 -13.43
N HIS A 46 -9.46 1.75 -14.54
CA HIS A 46 -8.90 1.62 -15.90
C HIS A 46 -7.76 2.62 -16.19
N SER A 47 -7.32 3.40 -15.20
CA SER A 47 -6.36 4.50 -15.39
C SER A 47 -4.90 4.06 -15.49
N VAL A 48 -4.65 2.76 -15.61
CA VAL A 48 -3.30 2.19 -15.68
C VAL A 48 -3.03 1.73 -17.11
N HIS A 49 -1.96 2.25 -17.72
CA HIS A 49 -1.44 1.73 -18.98
C HIS A 49 -0.93 0.30 -18.73
N THR A 50 -1.57 -0.67 -19.37
CA THR A 50 -1.14 -2.08 -19.38
C THR A 50 -0.22 -2.31 -20.57
N GLU A 51 1.01 -2.75 -20.32
CA GLU A 51 1.79 -3.45 -21.34
C GLU A 51 1.54 -4.97 -21.16
N GLU A 52 1.21 -5.67 -22.25
CA GLU A 52 1.01 -7.13 -22.22
C GLU A 52 2.35 -7.81 -21.91
N GLY A 53 2.46 -8.38 -20.71
CA GLY A 53 3.63 -9.18 -20.29
C GLY A 53 3.57 -10.63 -20.76
N ALA A 54 3.22 -10.84 -22.04
CA ALA A 54 2.90 -12.17 -22.60
C ALA A 54 4.00 -13.23 -22.42
N ASP A 55 5.24 -12.84 -22.14
CA ASP A 55 6.39 -13.76 -22.07
C ASP A 55 6.83 -14.15 -20.63
N ILE A 56 6.14 -13.69 -19.58
CA ILE A 56 6.59 -13.91 -18.17
C ILE A 56 5.80 -15.03 -17.46
N PHE A 57 4.59 -15.36 -17.90
CA PHE A 57 3.73 -16.38 -17.26
C PHE A 57 3.06 -17.32 -18.29
N PRO A 58 2.66 -18.55 -17.92
CA PRO A 58 1.97 -19.48 -18.82
C PRO A 58 0.68 -18.88 -19.39
N GLU A 59 0.33 -19.18 -20.64
CA GLU A 59 -0.88 -18.68 -21.34
C GLU A 59 -2.20 -18.93 -20.58
N SER A 60 -2.24 -19.93 -19.69
CA SER A 60 -3.39 -20.22 -18.82
C SER A 60 -3.55 -19.24 -17.65
N SER A 61 -2.55 -18.38 -17.44
CA SER A 61 -2.53 -17.35 -16.41
C SER A 61 -3.06 -16.09 -17.07
N ALA A 62 -4.16 -15.54 -16.56
CA ALA A 62 -4.61 -14.19 -16.91
C ALA A 62 -3.62 -13.16 -16.33
N ALA A 63 -2.38 -13.17 -16.83
CA ALA A 63 -1.28 -12.39 -16.31
C ALA A 63 -1.39 -10.95 -16.84
N PHE A 64 -2.18 -10.15 -16.14
CA PHE A 64 -2.14 -8.70 -16.29
C PHE A 64 -1.02 -8.15 -15.42
N VAL A 65 0.14 -7.89 -16.01
CA VAL A 65 1.22 -7.16 -15.33
C VAL A 65 0.81 -5.69 -15.26
N ARG A 66 0.23 -5.29 -14.13
CA ARG A 66 0.03 -3.87 -13.83
C ARG A 66 1.31 -3.33 -13.21
N ILE A 67 2.25 -2.84 -14.03
CA ILE A 67 3.43 -2.14 -13.54
C ILE A 67 2.97 -0.79 -12.98
N GLY A 68 2.68 -0.74 -11.69
CA GLY A 68 2.19 0.47 -11.02
C GLY A 68 1.14 0.14 -9.97
N GLY A 69 1.60 -0.30 -8.81
CA GLY A 69 0.76 -0.57 -7.64
C GLY A 69 1.44 -0.18 -6.33
N VAL A 70 2.49 0.64 -6.40
CA VAL A 70 3.20 1.12 -5.22
C VAL A 70 3.09 2.64 -5.20
N ALA A 71 2.45 3.17 -4.14
CA ALA A 71 2.43 4.60 -3.85
C ALA A 71 3.36 4.89 -2.68
N GLN A 72 4.14 5.96 -2.77
CA GLN A 72 4.90 6.45 -1.63
C GLN A 72 4.11 7.53 -0.90
N LEU A 73 4.08 7.43 0.43
CA LEU A 73 3.56 8.45 1.32
C LEU A 73 4.63 8.83 2.34
N ASP A 74 4.82 10.12 2.55
CA ASP A 74 5.82 10.64 3.48
C ASP A 74 5.14 11.19 4.75
N SER A 75 5.80 11.02 5.90
CA SER A 75 5.36 11.57 7.19
C SER A 75 3.92 11.19 7.59
N VAL A 76 3.55 9.93 7.37
CA VAL A 76 2.18 9.43 7.54
C VAL A 76 1.78 9.47 9.03
N PRO A 77 0.71 10.17 9.42
CA PRO A 77 0.26 10.21 10.81
C PRO A 77 -0.28 8.85 11.27
N HIS A 78 -0.07 8.51 12.54
CA HIS A 78 -0.63 7.32 13.17
C HIS A 78 -2.08 7.54 13.62
N ASP A 79 -2.94 6.53 13.44
CA ASP A 79 -4.33 6.52 13.92
C ASP A 79 -4.68 5.16 14.54
N GLU A 80 -4.83 5.12 15.87
CA GLU A 80 -5.21 3.89 16.59
C GLU A 80 -6.68 3.51 16.36
N ASP A 81 -7.54 4.44 15.92
CA ASP A 81 -8.96 4.17 15.64
C ASP A 81 -9.18 3.56 14.25
N THR A 82 -8.11 3.46 13.45
CA THR A 82 -8.03 2.79 12.14
C THR A 82 -9.06 3.29 11.11
N LYS A 83 -9.43 4.57 11.17
CA LYS A 83 -10.57 5.11 10.38
C LYS A 83 -10.22 6.31 9.53
N ALA A 84 -9.29 7.14 9.97
CA ALA A 84 -9.01 8.40 9.29
C ALA A 84 -8.23 8.13 8.00
N PRO A 85 -8.68 8.63 6.83
CA PRO A 85 -7.93 8.49 5.59
C PRO A 85 -6.54 9.14 5.67
N GLY A 86 -5.56 8.52 5.01
CA GLY A 86 -4.19 9.00 4.94
C GLY A 86 -3.39 8.78 6.22
N THR A 87 -3.89 7.96 7.15
CA THR A 87 -3.17 7.56 8.37
C THR A 87 -2.65 6.13 8.25
N TRP A 88 -1.71 5.76 9.12
CA TRP A 88 -1.26 4.39 9.28
C TRP A 88 -1.67 3.82 10.64
N HIS A 89 -1.79 2.49 10.70
CA HIS A 89 -1.99 1.75 11.93
C HIS A 89 -1.38 0.35 11.85
N TRP A 90 -1.24 -0.32 13.00
CA TRP A 90 -0.81 -1.71 13.03
C TRP A 90 -1.90 -2.62 12.45
N PRO A 91 -1.53 -3.71 11.74
CA PRO A 91 -2.50 -4.70 11.30
C PRO A 91 -3.34 -5.21 12.47
N GLU A 92 -4.64 -5.39 12.22
CA GLU A 92 -5.58 -5.94 13.19
C GLU A 92 -5.15 -7.35 13.60
N ARG A 93 -5.31 -7.67 14.89
CA ARG A 93 -5.07 -9.03 15.39
C ARG A 93 -6.41 -9.75 15.43
N GLU A 94 -6.49 -10.91 14.79
CA GLU A 94 -7.58 -11.87 15.02
C GLU A 94 -7.50 -12.49 16.42
#